data_AF-A0A1H3N2S6-F1
#
_entry.id   AF-A0A1H3N2S6-F1
#
_cell.length_a   1.000
_cell.length_b   1.000
_cell.length_c   1.000
_cell.angle_alpha   90.00
_cell.angle_beta   90.00
_cell.angle_gamma   90.00
#
_symmetry.space_group_name_H-M   'P 1'
#
loop_
_entity.id
_entity.type
_entity.pdbx_description
1 polymer ?
#
loop_
_entity_poly.entity_id
_entity_poly.type
_entity_poly.pdbx_seq_one_letter_code
_entity_poly.pdbx_strand_id
1 'polypeptide(L)' 'MSTHGCIRSKCDRELWRVGTKEMLRVLEPTDVLVHGYMPDDVFGRFYDYANFHRYPSLFEQTHKKEEGE' A
#
# COMPACT_ATOMS: atom_id res chain seq x y z
N MET A 1 11.52 8.65 -3.82
CA MET A 1 11.14 7.74 -4.93
C MET A 1 11.22 6.31 -4.44
N SER A 2 10.11 5.57 -4.40
CA SER A 2 10.13 4.12 -4.13
C SER A 2 10.55 3.38 -5.39
N THR A 3 11.62 2.59 -5.30
CA THR A 3 12.11 1.75 -6.41
C THR A 3 11.70 0.28 -6.25
N HIS A 4 11.66 -0.25 -5.02
CA HIS A 4 11.28 -1.62 -4.73
C HIS A 4 10.28 -1.66 -3.57
N GLY A 5 9.19 -2.42 -3.72
CA GLY A 5 8.22 -2.63 -2.64
C GLY A 5 8.82 -3.40 -1.45
N CYS A 6 8.28 -3.14 -0.26
CA CYS A 6 8.76 -3.74 1.00
C CYS A 6 8.01 -5.02 1.42
N ILE A 7 6.97 -5.43 0.68
CA ILE A 7 6.14 -6.60 0.99
C ILE A 7 6.59 -7.76 0.09
N ARG A 8 7.47 -8.62 0.59
CA ARG A 8 8.07 -9.73 -0.21
C ARG A 8 7.64 -11.11 0.29
N SER A 9 7.39 -11.24 1.58
CA SER A 9 7.04 -12.51 2.24
C SER A 9 5.63 -12.50 2.82
N LYS A 10 5.12 -13.68 3.18
CA LYS A 10 3.87 -13.81 3.96
C LYS A 10 3.99 -13.16 5.34
N CYS A 11 5.18 -13.21 5.94
CA CYS A 11 5.45 -12.56 7.23
C CYS A 11 5.34 -11.04 7.09
N ASP A 12 5.92 -10.47 6.02
CA ASP A 12 5.86 -9.04 5.76
C ASP A 12 4.40 -8.59 5.62
N ARG A 13 3.58 -9.35 4.89
CA ARG A 13 2.14 -9.04 4.73
C ARG A 13 1.42 -8.95 6.07
N GLU A 14 1.68 -9.87 6.98
CA GLU A 14 1.05 -9.87 8.29
C GLU A 14 1.56 -8.72 9.15
N LEU A 15 2.86 -8.46 9.15
CA LEU A 15 3.44 -7.32 9.88
C LEU A 15 2.87 -5.98 9.38
N TRP A 16 2.73 -5.81 8.07
CA TRP A 16 2.10 -4.63 7.50
C TRP A 16 0.62 -4.54 7.89
N ARG A 17 -0.13 -5.65 7.85
CA ARG A 17 -1.54 -5.65 8.24
C ARG A 17 -1.73 -5.23 9.70
N VAL A 18 -0.95 -5.79 10.62
CA VAL A 18 -1.01 -5.46 12.06
C VAL A 18 -0.51 -4.03 12.30
N GLY A 19 0.61 -3.64 11.70
CA GLY A 19 1.19 -2.31 11.84
C GLY A 19 0.27 -1.20 11.32
N THR A 20 -0.32 -1.38 10.15
CA THR A 20 -1.30 -0.43 9.59
C THR A 20 -2.53 -0.31 10.47
N LYS A 21 -3.04 -1.43 11.02
CA LYS A 21 -4.17 -1.39 11.96
C LYS A 21 -3.85 -0.53 13.19
N GLU A 22 -2.71 -0.78 13.83
CA GLU A 22 -2.32 -0.01 15.02
C GLU A 22 -2.02 1.45 14.69
N MET A 23 -1.37 1.72 13.55
CA MET A 23 -1.12 3.08 13.08
C MET A 23 -2.42 3.87 12.91
N LEU A 24 -3.41 3.30 12.22
CA LEU A 24 -4.73 3.94 12.02
C LEU A 24 -5.45 4.19 13.34
N ARG A 25 -5.39 3.23 14.27
CA ARG A 25 -6.01 3.35 15.59
C ARG A 25 -5.38 4.44 16.45
N VAL A 26 -4.06 4.61 16.38
CA VAL A 26 -3.33 5.54 17.25
C VAL A 26 -3.30 6.96 16.69
N LEU A 27 -3.14 7.09 15.37
CA LEU A 27 -3.00 8.39 14.72
C LEU A 27 -4.33 8.98 14.26
N GLU A 28 -5.36 8.15 14.12
CA GLU A 28 -6.70 8.52 13.61
C GLU A 28 -6.64 9.42 12.34
N PRO A 29 -5.87 9.04 11.31
CA PRO A 29 -5.67 9.90 10.15
C PRO A 29 -6.92 9.92 9.25
N THR A 30 -7.19 11.06 8.62
CA THR A 30 -8.19 11.15 7.54
C THR A 30 -7.67 10.61 6.22
N ASP A 31 -6.35 10.74 5.98
CA ASP A 31 -5.70 10.44 4.71
C ASP A 31 -4.42 9.65 4.94
N VAL A 32 -4.19 8.62 4.12
CA VAL A 32 -2.98 7.80 4.13
C VAL A 32 -2.35 7.80 2.74
N LEU A 33 -1.12 8.30 2.65
CA LEU A 33 -0.35 8.32 1.41
C LEU A 33 0.49 7.05 1.32
N VAL A 34 0.30 6.27 0.25
CA VAL A 34 1.06 5.03 0.01
C VAL A 34 1.92 5.18 -1.23
N HIS A 35 3.24 5.07 -1.06
CA HIS A 35 4.20 5.08 -2.16
C HIS A 35 4.59 3.67 -2.57
N GLY A 36 4.05 3.20 -3.69
CA GLY A 36 4.35 1.91 -4.29
C GLY A 36 3.15 0.96 -4.34
N TYR A 37 3.45 -0.32 -4.39
CA TYR A 37 2.43 -1.37 -4.47
C TYR A 37 1.60 -1.43 -3.18
N MET A 38 0.27 -1.39 -3.31
CA MET A 38 -0.70 -1.38 -2.22
C MET A 38 -1.64 -2.59 -2.38
N PRO A 39 -1.25 -3.77 -1.87
CA PRO A 39 -2.05 -4.98 -2.02
C PRO A 39 -3.33 -4.97 -1.18
N ASP A 40 -4.47 -5.32 -1.80
CA ASP A 40 -5.78 -5.36 -1.13
C ASP A 40 -5.85 -6.36 0.04
N ASP A 41 -5.09 -7.46 0.01
CA ASP A 41 -5.06 -8.42 1.12
C ASP A 41 -4.43 -7.83 2.39
N VAL A 42 -3.66 -6.74 2.26
CA VAL A 42 -3.09 -6.00 3.39
C VAL A 42 -3.95 -4.78 3.73
N PHE A 43 -4.27 -3.95 2.73
CA PHE A 43 -4.86 -2.63 2.92
C PHE A 43 -6.38 -2.58 2.78
N GLY A 44 -6.98 -3.51 2.03
CA GLY A 44 -8.39 -3.41 1.60
C GLY A 44 -9.40 -3.37 2.74
N ARG A 45 -9.08 -3.99 3.87
CA ARG A 45 -9.91 -3.95 5.10
C ARG A 45 -9.93 -2.59 5.81
N PHE A 46 -9.11 -1.64 5.38
CA PHE A 46 -8.96 -0.33 6.00
C PHE A 46 -9.50 0.81 5.15
N TYR A 47 -10.04 0.53 3.95
CA TYR A 47 -10.55 1.57 3.05
C TYR A 47 -11.74 2.34 3.63
N ASP A 48 -12.50 1.74 4.55
CA ASP A 48 -13.59 2.42 5.27
C ASP A 48 -13.11 3.27 6.47
N TYR A 49 -11.84 3.14 6.86
CA TYR A 49 -11.28 3.84 8.04
C TYR A 49 -10.60 5.16 7.68
N ALA A 50 -9.95 5.24 6.52
CA ALA A 50 -9.22 6.42 6.06
C ALA A 50 -9.16 6.44 4.53
N ASN A 51 -8.93 7.63 3.95
CA ASN A 51 -8.78 7.78 2.51
C ASN A 51 -7.36 7.39 2.08
N PHE A 52 -7.22 6.29 1.35
CA PHE A 52 -5.92 5.83 0.85
C PHE A 52 -5.61 6.42 -0.52
N HIS A 53 -4.47 7.11 -0.63
CA HIS A 53 -3.97 7.70 -1.87
C HIS A 53 -2.71 6.97 -2.31
N ARG A 54 -2.80 6.19 -3.39
CA ARG A 54 -1.68 5.41 -3.90
C ARG A 54 -0.91 6.15 -4.98
N TYR A 55 0.40 6.23 -4.81
CA TYR A 55 1.35 6.73 -5.79
C TYR A 55 2.22 5.57 -6.29
N PRO A 56 2.07 5.13 -7.56
CA PRO A 56 2.85 4.05 -8.14
C PRO A 56 4.36 4.26 -8.01
N SER A 57 5.10 3.17 -7.76
CA SER A 57 6.56 3.21 -7.69
C SER A 57 7.20 3.55 -9.05
N LEU A 58 8.45 4.02 -9.06
CA LEU A 58 9.16 4.26 -10.33
C LEU A 58 9.27 2.98 -11.16
N PHE A 59 9.54 1.84 -10.51
CA PHE A 59 9.60 0.54 -11.16
C PHE A 59 8.28 0.18 -11.84
N GLU A 60 7.16 0.35 -11.12
CA GLU A 60 5.83 0.11 -11.69
C GLU A 60 5.53 1.04 -12.88
N GLN A 61 5.97 2.30 -12.82
CA GLN A 61 5.80 3.24 -13.92
C GLN A 61 6.63 2.85 -15.15
N THR A 62 7.87 2.40 -14.96
CA THR A 62 8.78 2.02 -16.07
C THR A 62 8.44 0.64 -16.67
N HIS A 63 7.78 -0.23 -15.90
CA HIS A 63 7.41 -1.58 -16.32
C HIS A 63 5.90 -1.76 -16.55
N LYS A 64 5.16 -0.68 -16.80
CA LYS A 64 3.76 -0.78 -17.27
C LYS A 64 3.73 -1.64 -18.53
N LYS A 65 3.08 -2.80 -18.47
CA LYS A 65 2.66 -3.49 -19.69
C LYS A 65 1.64 -2.57 -20.37
N GLU A 66 1.87 -2.28 -21.65
CA GLU A 66 0.83 -1.70 -22.50
C GLU A 66 -0.34 -2.69 -22.47
N GLU A 67 -1.41 -2.35 -21.74
CA GLU A 67 -2.69 -3.01 -21.92
C GLU A 67 -3.20 -2.53 -23.28
N GLY A 68 -3.13 -3.43 -24.27
CA GLY A 68 -3.55 -3.18 -25.64
C GLY A 68 -5.00 -2.68 -25.73
N GLU A 69 -5.21 -1.84 -26.74
CA GLU A 69 -6.47 -1.23 -27.18
C GLU A 69 -7.66 -2.20 -27.29
#